data_AF-X0U0A3-F1
#
_entry.id   AF-X0U0A3-F1
#
_cell.length_a   1.000
_cell.length_b   1.000
_cell.length_c   1.000
_cell.angle_alpha   90.00
_cell.angle_beta   90.00
_cell.angle_gamma   90.00
#
_symmetry.space_group_name_H-M   'P 1'
#
loop_
_entity.id
_entity.type
_entity.pdbx_description
1 polymer ?
#
loop_
_entity_poly.entity_id
_entity_poly.type
_entity_poly.pdbx_seq_one_letter_code
_entity_poly.pdbx_strand_id
1 'polypeptide(L)'
;AYASLAVKQGGTMVLITPCHEGISPIHAILKERATLTYIENLEAIDKKEIDDLIAGAVLLVHAQILERAEVICYSNGLTEEDKKALGFKHASTVEEAMEMAFKSQGKDAKVGILKCGEILPIMK
;
A
#
# COMPACT_ATOMS: atom_id res chain seq x y z
N ALA A 1 -3.84 -4.92 -2.88
CA ALA A 1 -3.54 -6.36 -2.97
C ALA A 1 -3.12 -6.78 -4.37
N TYR A 2 -3.98 -6.98 -5.38
CA TYR A 2 -3.57 -7.67 -6.62
C TYR A 2 -2.43 -7.06 -7.44
N ALA A 3 -2.25 -5.73 -7.43
CA ALA A 3 -1.09 -5.10 -8.04
C ALA A 3 0.24 -5.61 -7.45
N SER A 4 0.25 -5.99 -6.17
CA SER A 4 1.39 -6.63 -5.51
C SER A 4 1.63 -8.07 -5.96
N LEU A 5 0.83 -8.65 -6.85
CA LEU A 5 1.16 -9.92 -7.52
C LEU A 5 1.84 -9.67 -8.87
N ALA A 6 1.53 -8.53 -9.52
CA ALA A 6 2.06 -8.17 -10.84
C ALA A 6 3.43 -7.49 -10.79
N VAL A 7 3.72 -6.70 -9.75
CA VAL A 7 5.02 -6.03 -9.60
C VAL A 7 6.13 -7.07 -9.36
N LYS A 8 7.39 -6.75 -9.59
CA LYS A 8 8.53 -7.60 -9.18
C LYS A 8 8.86 -7.38 -7.69
N GLN A 9 9.57 -8.31 -7.06
CA GLN A 9 10.18 -8.06 -5.74
C GLN A 9 11.11 -6.84 -5.80
N GLY A 10 10.96 -5.90 -4.87
CA GLY A 10 11.69 -4.63 -4.84
C GLY A 10 11.23 -3.62 -5.90
N GLY A 11 10.11 -3.87 -6.58
CA GLY A 11 9.52 -2.93 -7.52
C GLY A 11 8.78 -1.78 -6.83
N THR A 12 8.18 -0.90 -7.64
CA THR A 12 7.38 0.23 -7.17
C THR A 12 5.94 0.08 -7.66
N MET A 13 4.98 0.30 -6.77
CA MET A 13 3.56 0.39 -7.04
C MET A 13 3.12 1.85 -6.95
N VAL A 14 2.47 2.36 -7.99
CA VAL A 14 1.82 3.67 -7.97
C VAL A 14 0.32 3.47 -7.75
N LEU A 15 -0.17 3.88 -6.58
CA LEU A 15 -1.58 3.80 -6.19
C LEU A 15 -2.26 5.14 -6.41
N ILE A 16 -3.22 5.16 -7.35
CA ILE A 16 -4.07 6.31 -7.66
C ILE A 16 -5.44 6.00 -7.10
N THR A 17 -5.86 6.70 -6.04
CA THR A 17 -7.13 6.42 -5.36
C THR A 17 -7.78 7.67 -4.78
N PRO A 18 -9.10 7.88 -4.92
CA PRO A 18 -9.75 9.05 -4.32
C PRO A 18 -9.71 9.04 -2.79
N CYS A 19 -10.12 7.92 -2.16
CA CYS A 19 -10.17 7.74 -0.69
C CYS A 19 -10.75 8.96 0.05
N HIS A 20 -11.93 9.45 -0.36
CA HIS A 20 -12.56 10.67 0.18
C HIS A 20 -12.74 10.68 1.70
N GLU A 21 -12.92 9.50 2.31
CA GLU A 21 -13.07 9.34 3.77
C GLU A 21 -11.74 9.20 4.51
N GLY A 22 -10.61 9.22 3.80
CA GLY A 22 -9.29 8.98 4.37
C GLY A 22 -9.07 7.51 4.79
N ILE A 23 -8.33 7.31 5.88
CA ILE A 23 -8.21 5.99 6.53
C ILE A 23 -9.51 5.71 7.27
N SER A 24 -10.08 4.51 7.08
CA SER A 24 -11.36 4.15 7.68
C SER A 24 -11.37 4.40 9.21
N PRO A 25 -12.32 5.19 9.72
CA PRO A 25 -12.39 5.50 11.16
C PRO A 25 -12.84 4.28 11.99
N ILE A 26 -13.46 3.28 11.35
CA ILE A 26 -13.90 2.03 12.00
C ILE A 26 -12.68 1.16 12.34
N HIS A 27 -11.64 1.21 11.51
CA HIS A 27 -10.43 0.40 11.64
C HIS A 27 -9.22 1.29 11.97
N ALA A 28 -9.33 2.09 13.04
CA ALA A 28 -8.31 3.07 13.43
C ALA A 28 -6.90 2.47 13.61
N ILE A 29 -6.83 1.19 14.01
CA ILE A 29 -5.58 0.44 14.17
C ILE A 29 -4.73 0.37 12.90
N LEU A 30 -5.34 0.54 11.71
CA LEU A 30 -4.60 0.65 10.46
C LEU A 30 -3.62 1.83 10.50
N LYS A 31 -4.04 2.99 11.00
CA LYS A 31 -3.18 4.18 11.08
C LYS A 31 -2.02 3.99 12.05
N GLU A 32 -2.22 3.18 13.08
CA GLU A 32 -1.24 2.94 14.15
C GLU A 32 -0.20 1.87 13.78
N ARG A 33 -0.62 0.85 13.00
CA ARG A 33 0.16 -0.38 12.82
C ARG A 33 0.54 -0.69 11.38
N ALA A 34 0.05 0.05 10.39
CA ALA A 34 0.29 -0.25 8.97
C ALA A 34 1.78 -0.23 8.55
N THR A 35 2.65 0.43 9.33
CA THR A 35 4.10 0.42 9.10
C THR A 35 4.84 -0.71 9.81
N LEU A 36 4.17 -1.47 10.68
CA LEU A 36 4.75 -2.64 11.35
C LEU A 36 4.84 -3.82 10.38
N THR A 37 5.83 -4.68 10.62
CA THR A 37 6.10 -5.86 9.79
C THR A 37 5.01 -6.90 9.89
N TYR A 38 5.03 -7.87 8.97
CA TYR A 38 4.11 -9.00 9.00
C TYR A 38 4.20 -9.76 10.33
N ILE A 39 5.41 -10.02 10.81
CA ILE A 39 5.66 -10.78 12.04
C ILE A 39 5.15 -10.02 13.27
N GLU A 40 5.42 -8.72 13.38
CA GLU A 40 4.94 -7.91 14.51
C GLU A 40 3.41 -7.86 14.60
N ASN A 41 2.74 -7.77 13.44
CA ASN A 41 1.27 -7.81 13.39
C ASN A 41 0.71 -9.21 13.67
N LEU A 42 1.35 -10.27 13.17
CA LEU A 42 0.94 -11.65 13.43
C LEU A 42 1.06 -11.98 14.93
N GLU A 43 2.18 -11.63 15.55
CA GLU A 43 2.37 -11.84 16.98
C GLU A 43 1.34 -11.09 17.84
N ALA A 44 0.99 -9.86 17.47
CA ALA A 44 -0.03 -9.08 18.18
C ALA A 44 -1.43 -9.72 18.05
N ILE A 45 -1.75 -10.31 16.89
CA ILE A 45 -2.99 -11.08 16.71
C ILE A 45 -2.97 -12.34 17.59
N ASP A 46 -1.87 -13.11 17.57
CA ASP A 46 -1.73 -14.35 18.35
C ASP A 46 -1.81 -14.09 19.86
N LYS A 47 -1.24 -12.96 20.31
CA LYS A 47 -1.31 -12.49 21.71
C LYS A 47 -2.66 -11.85 22.08
N LYS A 48 -3.60 -11.73 21.13
CA LYS A 48 -4.90 -11.06 21.29
C LYS A 48 -4.78 -9.59 21.70
N GLU A 49 -3.76 -8.90 21.21
CA GLU A 49 -3.58 -7.45 21.35
C GLU A 49 -4.36 -6.68 20.27
N ILE A 50 -4.83 -7.37 19.22
CA ILE A 50 -5.69 -6.84 18.18
C ILE A 50 -7.06 -7.53 18.26
N ASP A 51 -8.06 -6.84 18.82
CA ASP A 51 -9.43 -7.36 18.91
C ASP A 51 -10.16 -7.33 17.56
N ASP A 52 -9.87 -6.33 16.73
CA ASP A 52 -10.41 -6.19 15.38
C ASP A 52 -9.65 -7.08 14.39
N LEU A 53 -10.04 -8.35 14.34
CA LEU A 53 -9.40 -9.34 13.46
C LEU A 53 -9.56 -9.03 11.96
N ILE A 54 -10.57 -8.24 11.57
CA ILE A 54 -10.73 -7.79 10.18
C ILE A 54 -9.60 -6.83 9.84
N ALA A 55 -9.38 -5.82 10.69
CA ALA A 55 -8.25 -4.91 10.54
C ALA A 55 -6.90 -5.65 10.66
N GLY A 56 -6.80 -6.63 11.55
CA GLY A 56 -5.63 -7.51 11.67
C GLY A 56 -5.29 -8.24 10.36
N ALA A 57 -6.28 -8.85 9.71
CA ALA A 57 -6.09 -9.50 8.41
C ALA A 57 -5.63 -8.51 7.32
N VAL A 58 -6.20 -7.30 7.31
CA VAL A 58 -5.78 -6.23 6.39
C VAL A 58 -4.34 -5.80 6.65
N LEU A 59 -3.93 -5.64 7.92
CA LEU A 59 -2.56 -5.31 8.30
C LEU A 59 -1.55 -6.35 7.81
N LEU A 60 -1.87 -7.64 7.93
CA LEU A 60 -1.01 -8.71 7.42
C LEU A 60 -0.80 -8.63 5.90
N VAL A 61 -1.88 -8.45 5.14
CA VAL A 61 -1.79 -8.28 3.68
C VAL A 61 -1.05 -7.00 3.32
N HIS A 62 -1.30 -5.91 4.04
CA HIS A 62 -0.64 -4.62 3.84
C HIS A 62 0.87 -4.70 4.08
N ALA A 63 1.30 -5.34 5.17
CA ALA A 63 2.72 -5.56 5.47
C ALA A 63 3.42 -6.34 4.35
N GLN A 64 2.80 -7.42 3.83
CA GLN A 64 3.35 -8.17 2.70
C GLN A 64 3.49 -7.31 1.43
N ILE A 65 2.59 -6.35 1.20
CA ILE A 65 2.70 -5.43 0.07
C ILE A 65 3.93 -4.52 0.26
N LEU A 66 4.09 -3.93 1.44
CA LEU A 66 5.20 -3.02 1.74
C LEU A 66 6.57 -3.74 1.76
N GLU A 67 6.62 -4.99 2.24
CA GLU A 67 7.82 -5.84 2.19
C GLU A 67 8.20 -6.23 0.75
N ARG A 68 7.22 -6.26 -0.16
CA ARG A 68 7.42 -6.62 -1.57
C ARG A 68 7.79 -5.43 -2.45
N ALA A 69 7.16 -4.29 -2.22
CA ALA A 69 7.25 -3.14 -3.11
C ALA A 69 7.11 -1.81 -2.36
N GLU A 70 7.80 -0.79 -2.89
CA GLU A 70 7.55 0.59 -2.51
C GLU A 70 6.18 1.04 -3.04
N VAL A 71 5.37 1.70 -2.20
CA VAL A 71 4.08 2.25 -2.61
C VAL A 71 4.14 3.77 -2.65
N ILE A 72 3.87 4.35 -3.82
CA ILE A 72 3.71 5.80 -4.01
C ILE A 72 2.22 6.06 -4.22
N CYS A 73 1.65 7.00 -3.48
CA CYS A 73 0.21 7.25 -3.48
C CYS A 73 -0.13 8.68 -3.86
N TYR A 74 -0.93 8.79 -4.93
CA TYR A 74 -1.71 9.99 -5.22
C TYR A 74 -3.16 9.77 -4.78
N SER A 75 -3.68 10.72 -4.03
CA SER A 75 -5.07 10.71 -3.53
C SER A 75 -5.51 12.11 -3.17
N ASN A 76 -6.78 12.41 -3.42
CA ASN A 76 -7.41 13.68 -3.05
C ASN A 76 -8.16 13.64 -1.70
N GLY A 77 -8.29 12.46 -1.07
CA GLY A 77 -8.89 12.30 0.25
C GLY A 77 -7.94 11.82 1.35
N LEU A 78 -6.81 11.17 0.99
CA LEU A 78 -5.75 10.89 1.96
C LEU A 78 -4.80 12.08 2.10
N THR A 79 -4.58 12.52 3.33
CA THR A 79 -3.53 13.51 3.63
C THR A 79 -2.13 12.91 3.45
N GLU A 80 -1.11 13.76 3.38
CA GLU A 80 0.29 13.29 3.39
C GLU A 80 0.61 12.49 4.67
N GLU A 81 0.06 12.91 5.82
CA GLU A 81 0.21 12.20 7.09
C GLU A 81 -0.46 10.82 7.07
N ASP A 82 -1.65 10.70 6.47
CA ASP A 82 -2.32 9.40 6.32
C ASP A 82 -1.50 8.46 5.43
N LYS A 83 -1.01 8.96 4.29
CA LYS A 83 -0.14 8.17 3.40
C LYS A 83 1.11 7.71 4.14
N LYS A 84 1.75 8.60 4.91
CA LYS A 84 2.91 8.27 5.74
C LYS A 84 2.58 7.23 6.81
N ALA A 85 1.43 7.36 7.49
CA ALA A 85 0.97 6.40 8.49
C ALA A 85 0.68 5.02 7.89
N LEU A 86 0.29 4.96 6.61
CA LEU A 86 0.15 3.72 5.84
C LEU A 86 1.48 3.19 5.28
N GLY A 87 2.60 3.87 5.50
CA GLY A 87 3.91 3.49 4.93
C GLY A 87 4.07 3.81 3.44
N PHE A 88 3.22 4.68 2.90
CA PHE A 88 3.28 5.12 1.50
C PHE A 88 4.09 6.40 1.35
N LYS A 89 4.71 6.56 0.18
CA LYS A 89 5.26 7.85 -0.26
C LYS A 89 4.15 8.72 -0.84
N HIS A 90 4.10 9.98 -0.43
CA HIS A 90 3.14 10.95 -0.96
C HIS A 90 3.56 11.41 -2.36
N ALA A 91 2.55 11.58 -3.23
CA ALA A 91 2.64 12.36 -4.46
C ALA A 91 1.44 13.30 -4.55
N SER A 92 1.69 14.52 -5.00
CA SER A 92 0.72 15.60 -5.17
C SER A 92 0.04 15.57 -6.53
N THR A 93 0.63 14.90 -7.52
CA THR A 93 0.01 14.61 -8.82
C THR A 93 0.33 13.18 -9.27
N VAL A 94 -0.38 12.70 -10.29
CA VAL A 94 -0.09 11.40 -10.93
C VAL A 94 1.26 11.44 -11.64
N GLU A 95 1.58 12.56 -12.27
CA GLU A 95 2.86 12.79 -12.97
C GLU A 95 4.03 12.71 -11.99
N GLU A 96 3.94 13.37 -10.83
CA GLU A 96 4.95 13.29 -9.78
C GLU A 96 5.13 11.86 -9.29
N ALA A 97 4.03 11.12 -9.09
CA ALA A 97 4.09 9.72 -8.67
C ALA A 97 4.86 8.85 -9.68
N MET A 98 4.65 9.09 -10.98
CA MET A 98 5.36 8.38 -12.05
C MET A 98 6.84 8.79 -12.13
N GLU A 99 7.16 10.08 -11.99
CA GLU A 99 8.55 10.56 -11.95
C GLU A 99 9.32 9.93 -10.79
N MET A 100 8.73 9.88 -9.61
CA MET A 100 9.29 9.21 -8.44
C MET A 100 9.53 7.71 -8.70
N ALA A 101 8.56 7.02 -9.33
CA ALA A 101 8.70 5.61 -9.66
C ALA A 101 9.85 5.35 -10.66
N PHE A 102 9.96 6.14 -11.73
CA PHE A 102 11.06 6.02 -12.69
C PHE A 102 12.41 6.39 -12.10
N LYS A 103 12.45 7.35 -11.16
CA LYS A 103 13.68 7.68 -10.42
C LYS A 103 14.16 6.50 -9.56
N SER A 104 13.22 5.76 -8.96
CA SER A 104 13.49 4.59 -8.11
C SER A 104 13.87 3.35 -8.93
N GLN A 105 13.17 3.09 -10.05
CA GLN A 105 13.26 1.84 -10.81
C GLN A 105 14.10 1.92 -12.09
N GLY A 106 14.50 3.13 -12.50
CA GLY A 106 15.18 3.40 -13.77
C GLY A 106 14.22 3.89 -14.87
N LYS A 107 14.73 4.74 -15.76
CA LYS A 107 13.92 5.39 -16.83
C LYS A 107 13.31 4.40 -17.82
N ASP A 108 13.94 3.24 -18.03
CA ASP A 108 13.48 2.20 -18.94
C ASP A 108 12.64 1.10 -18.23
N ALA A 109 12.18 1.37 -17.00
CA ALA A 109 11.34 0.44 -16.26
C ALA A 109 10.04 0.13 -17.02
N LYS A 110 9.66 -1.15 -17.07
CA LYS A 110 8.40 -1.58 -17.65
C LYS A 110 7.24 -1.24 -16.71
N VAL A 111 6.20 -0.62 -17.26
CA VAL A 111 5.00 -0.22 -16.51
C VAL A 111 3.83 -1.12 -16.89
N GLY A 112 3.24 -1.78 -15.89
CA GLY A 112 1.94 -2.45 -16.01
C GLY A 112 0.84 -1.56 -15.45
N ILE A 113 -0.30 -1.46 -16.15
CA ILE A 113 -1.42 -0.63 -15.73
C ILE A 113 -2.63 -1.52 -15.42
N LEU A 114 -3.10 -1.46 -14.16
CA LEU A 114 -4.35 -2.08 -13.72
C LEU A 114 -5.40 -0.97 -13.56
N LYS A 115 -6.44 -1.01 -14.39
CA LYS A 115 -7.47 0.04 -14.42
C LYS A 115 -8.45 -0.02 -13.25
N CYS A 116 -8.58 -1.18 -12.60
CA CYS A 116 -9.36 -1.35 -11.37
C CYS A 116 -8.72 -2.40 -10.46
N GLY A 117 -9.09 -2.35 -9.18
CA GLY A 117 -8.58 -3.23 -8.13
C GLY A 117 -9.19 -4.63 -8.11
N GLU A 118 -10.01 -5.00 -9.08
CA GLU A 118 -10.73 -6.29 -9.14
C GLU A 118 -10.17 -7.23 -10.21
N ILE A 119 -8.98 -6.92 -10.73
CA ILE A 119 -8.28 -7.71 -11.75
C ILE A 119 -7.21 -8.56 -11.08
N LEU A 120 -7.27 -9.88 -11.30
CA LEU A 120 -6.22 -10.81 -10.92
C LEU A 120 -5.20 -10.94 -12.06
N PRO A 121 -3.97 -10.41 -11.93
CA PRO A 121 -2.95 -10.53 -12.96
C PRO A 121 -2.47 -11.98 -13.08
N ILE A 122 -2.37 -12.50 -14.31
CA ILE A 122 -1.74 -13.79 -14.59
C ILE A 122 -0.31 -13.53 -15.05
N MET A 123 0.66 -13.98 -14.24
CA MET A 123 2.08 -13.86 -14.55
C MET A 123 2.51 -15.02 -15.45
N LYS A 124 3.21 -14.71 -16.53
CA LYS A 124 3.84 -15.69 -17.43
C LYS A 124 5.33 -15.75 -17.18
#